data_AF-A0A962W9L2-F1
#
_entry.id   AF-A0A962W9L2-F1
#
_cell.length_a   1.000
_cell.length_b   1.000
_cell.length_c   1.000
_cell.angle_alpha   90.00
_cell.angle_beta   90.00
_cell.angle_gamma   90.00
#
_symmetry.space_group_name_H-M   'P 1'
#
loop_
_entity.id
_entity.type
_entity.pdbx_description
1 polymer ?
#
loop_
_entity_poly.entity_id
_entity_poly.type
_entity_poly.pdbx_seq_one_letter_code
_entity_poly.pdbx_strand_id
1 'polypeptide(L)'
;QGNDELVLLDFGSIFFFNDTSTYQLYTLTLHDVRPNSLEYMEGLSVTDSRVAGLSLQRRNAMAMGMLELFFYELYDWGCLQTDPNFGNYLLGLDDRRRSQGNDELVLLDFGSILDCSDSFLYHLRCTIDAGLREDIEAVGEGLIGLGCLPPGATPEARQLFSEFCLQLLEPLRPPERLPTEYLNADGEYCWAKSRLMHRAGKRGAVSATSRHFTPPNREFALIARKLTGVFTFIAVLEAEFNAHEMVASHIARWRARETNGKG
;
A
#
# COMPACT_ATOMS: atom_id res chain seq x y z
N GLN A 1 6.45 22.28 22.62
CA GLN A 1 6.52 21.02 23.39
C GLN A 1 5.56 20.05 22.72
N GLY A 2 6.00 19.43 21.63
CA GLY A 2 5.33 18.28 21.03
C GLY A 2 6.26 17.10 21.30
N ASN A 3 5.78 16.11 22.04
CA ASN A 3 6.49 14.85 22.18
C ASN A 3 6.39 14.12 20.85
N ASP A 4 7.46 14.11 20.07
CA ASP A 4 7.65 13.17 18.98
C ASP A 4 7.92 11.80 19.61
N GLU A 5 6.86 11.01 19.81
CA GLU A 5 6.98 9.63 20.26
C GLU A 5 7.53 8.77 19.12
N LEU A 6 8.71 8.22 19.40
CA LEU A 6 9.41 7.19 18.64
C LEU A 6 8.51 5.94 18.53
N VAL A 7 7.94 5.66 17.36
CA VAL A 7 7.28 4.37 17.11
C VAL A 7 8.35 3.36 16.69
N LEU A 8 8.91 2.65 17.67
CA LEU A 8 9.69 1.43 17.46
C LEU A 8 8.73 0.34 16.97
N LEU A 9 8.79 0.00 15.68
CA LEU A 9 8.19 -1.24 15.18
C LEU A 9 9.22 -2.35 15.38
N ASP A 10 8.91 -3.30 16.26
CA ASP A 10 9.75 -4.48 16.52
C ASP A 10 9.57 -5.50 15.38
N PHE A 11 10.14 -5.16 14.23
CA PHE A 11 10.60 -6.07 13.18
C PHE A 11 11.95 -5.49 12.75
N GLY A 12 13.03 -6.26 12.89
CA GLY A 12 14.41 -5.78 12.86
C GLY A 12 14.67 -4.62 11.89
N SER A 13 14.79 -3.41 12.46
CA SER A 13 15.42 -2.21 11.89
C SER A 13 14.85 -1.63 10.58
N ILE A 14 13.65 -1.04 10.62
CA ILE A 14 13.25 -0.01 9.63
C ILE A 14 13.49 1.38 10.24
N PHE A 15 14.43 2.15 9.71
CA PHE A 15 14.75 3.50 10.19
C PHE A 15 14.19 4.58 9.26
N PHE A 16 13.45 5.55 9.82
CA PHE A 16 13.15 6.84 9.21
C PHE A 16 13.38 7.95 10.24
N PHE A 17 14.08 9.02 9.86
CA PHE A 17 14.11 10.28 10.63
C PHE A 17 13.80 11.46 9.72
N ASN A 18 13.00 12.39 10.26
CA ASN A 18 12.65 13.68 9.68
C ASN A 18 13.55 14.76 10.31
N ASP A 19 14.12 15.65 9.50
CA ASP A 19 14.36 17.02 9.98
C ASP A 19 13.96 18.03 8.89
N THR A 20 13.03 18.89 9.28
CA THR A 20 12.47 19.99 8.50
C THR A 20 13.51 21.08 8.29
N SER A 21 14.29 21.03 7.20
CA SER A 21 14.79 22.28 6.56
C SER A 21 15.63 22.12 5.28
N THR A 22 16.04 20.93 4.84
CA THR A 22 16.77 20.80 3.55
C THR A 22 16.54 19.44 2.91
N TYR A 23 15.99 19.44 1.69
CA TYR A 23 15.81 18.25 0.85
C TYR A 23 17.15 17.60 0.48
N GLN A 24 17.67 16.71 1.33
CA GLN A 24 18.80 15.82 1.07
C GLN A 24 18.52 14.48 1.79
N LEU A 25 18.41 13.37 1.04
CA LEU A 25 18.34 12.02 1.61
C LEU A 25 19.69 11.33 1.34
N TYR A 26 20.42 11.00 2.41
CA TYR A 26 21.62 10.16 2.37
C TYR A 26 21.33 8.87 3.13
N THR A 27 21.74 7.72 2.57
CA THR A 27 21.92 6.49 3.35
C THR A 27 23.11 6.72 4.29
N LEU A 28 22.86 6.76 5.60
CA LEU A 28 23.92 6.86 6.61
C LEU A 28 24.09 5.51 7.28
N THR A 29 24.92 4.65 6.70
CA THR A 29 25.62 3.63 7.47
C THR A 29 26.79 4.33 8.17
N LEU A 30 26.81 4.32 9.49
CA LEU A 30 27.77 5.06 10.31
C LEU A 30 29.17 4.42 10.20
N HIS A 31 29.89 4.67 9.11
CA HIS A 31 31.35 4.77 9.07
C HIS A 31 31.76 5.61 7.84
N ASP A 32 31.68 6.93 8.02
CA ASP A 32 32.48 7.96 7.33
C ASP A 32 32.38 8.02 5.79
N VAL A 33 31.45 8.81 5.22
CA VAL A 33 31.64 9.26 3.82
C VAL A 33 31.05 10.63 3.45
N ARG A 34 31.80 11.26 2.52
CA ARG A 34 31.68 12.55 1.83
C ARG A 34 30.65 12.52 0.66
N PRO A 35 30.28 13.68 0.06
CA PRO A 35 29.05 13.85 -0.76
C PRO A 35 28.93 13.17 -2.14
N ASN A 36 29.76 12.19 -2.50
CA ASN A 36 29.69 11.49 -3.80
C ASN A 36 29.62 9.95 -3.69
N SER A 37 29.29 9.40 -2.53
CA SER A 37 29.16 7.95 -2.32
C SER A 37 27.69 7.53 -2.31
N LEU A 38 27.16 7.12 -3.47
CA LEU A 38 26.08 6.14 -3.45
C LEU A 38 26.71 4.86 -2.86
N GLU A 39 26.43 4.56 -1.59
CA GLU A 39 26.79 3.26 -1.03
C GLU A 39 26.03 2.20 -1.83
N TYR A 40 26.76 1.29 -2.48
CA TYR A 40 26.16 0.14 -3.13
C TYR A 40 25.47 -0.70 -2.05
N MET A 41 24.14 -0.68 -2.04
CA MET A 41 23.37 -1.56 -1.17
C MET A 41 23.24 -2.92 -1.86
N GLU A 42 23.88 -3.94 -1.26
CA GLU A 42 23.70 -5.31 -1.70
C GLU A 42 22.27 -5.75 -1.35
N GLY A 43 21.51 -6.13 -2.37
CA GLY A 43 20.16 -6.60 -2.18
C GLY A 43 19.58 -7.22 -3.44
N LEU A 44 18.46 -7.92 -3.29
CA LEU A 44 17.88 -8.74 -4.32
C LEU A 44 16.61 -8.13 -4.87
N SER A 45 16.37 -8.31 -6.17
CA SER A 45 15.05 -8.10 -6.73
C SER A 45 14.05 -9.07 -6.08
N VAL A 46 12.82 -8.61 -5.88
CA VAL A 46 11.69 -9.46 -5.46
C VAL A 46 11.46 -10.67 -6.39
N THR A 47 11.88 -10.55 -7.66
CA THR A 47 11.77 -11.63 -8.66
C THR A 47 12.97 -12.59 -8.65
N ASP A 48 13.96 -12.39 -7.79
CA ASP A 48 15.15 -13.25 -7.73
C ASP A 48 14.79 -14.65 -7.21
N SER A 49 15.34 -15.70 -7.83
CA SER A 49 15.07 -17.09 -7.44
C SER A 49 15.45 -17.39 -5.99
N ARG A 50 16.41 -16.64 -5.44
CA ARG A 50 16.84 -16.76 -4.05
C ARG A 50 15.80 -16.21 -3.08
N VAL A 51 14.99 -15.24 -3.49
CA VAL A 51 13.85 -14.72 -2.72
C VAL A 51 12.68 -15.72 -2.79
N ALA A 52 12.43 -16.29 -3.98
CA ALA A 52 11.42 -17.33 -4.15
C ALA A 52 11.72 -18.60 -3.30
N GLY A 53 13.00 -18.89 -3.06
CA GLY A 53 13.43 -20.02 -2.21
C GLY A 53 13.30 -19.80 -0.70
N LEU A 54 12.85 -18.63 -0.24
CA LEU A 54 12.67 -18.34 1.20
C LEU A 54 11.45 -19.05 1.79
N SER A 55 11.47 -19.21 3.12
CA SER A 55 10.31 -19.71 3.86
C SER A 55 9.09 -18.81 3.63
N LEU A 56 7.88 -19.41 3.67
CA LEU A 56 6.63 -18.66 3.57
C LEU A 56 6.56 -17.55 4.62
N GLN A 57 7.03 -17.82 5.85
CA GLN A 57 7.08 -16.84 6.93
C GLN A 57 7.87 -15.59 6.56
N ARG A 58 9.06 -15.75 5.94
CA ARG A 58 9.89 -14.60 5.53
C ARG A 58 9.26 -13.85 4.36
N ARG A 59 8.70 -14.59 3.39
CA ARG A 59 7.96 -13.99 2.26
C ARG A 59 6.75 -13.18 2.74
N ASN A 60 6.00 -13.71 3.70
CA ASN A 60 4.89 -13.02 4.35
C ASN A 60 5.36 -11.75 5.08
N ALA A 61 6.45 -11.82 5.86
CA ALA A 61 6.98 -10.67 6.58
C ALA A 61 7.35 -9.51 5.62
N MET A 62 8.06 -9.80 4.53
CA MET A 62 8.42 -8.79 3.52
C MET A 62 7.18 -8.22 2.83
N ALA A 63 6.21 -9.06 2.50
CA ALA A 63 4.96 -8.64 1.87
C ALA A 63 4.11 -7.76 2.80
N MET A 64 4.02 -8.13 4.07
CA MET A 64 3.36 -7.34 5.11
C MET A 64 4.04 -5.98 5.30
N GLY A 65 5.38 -5.95 5.37
CA GLY A 65 6.13 -4.69 5.48
C GLY A 65 5.91 -3.74 4.30
N MET A 66 5.85 -4.27 3.07
CA MET A 66 5.50 -3.47 1.88
C MET A 66 4.08 -2.88 1.97
N LEU A 67 3.11 -3.67 2.41
CA LEU A 67 1.73 -3.21 2.56
C LEU A 67 1.59 -2.19 3.69
N GLU A 68 2.29 -2.42 4.80
CA GLU A 68 2.31 -1.53 5.96
C GLU A 68 2.95 -0.19 5.61
N LEU A 69 4.06 -0.19 4.86
CA LEU A 69 4.67 1.03 4.33
C LEU A 69 3.67 1.86 3.53
N PHE A 70 2.90 1.23 2.63
CA PHE A 70 1.86 1.92 1.87
C PHE A 70 0.80 2.57 2.78
N PHE A 71 0.42 1.93 3.88
CA PHE A 71 -0.53 2.52 4.82
C PHE A 71 0.08 3.62 5.68
N TYR A 72 1.36 3.57 6.03
CA TYR A 72 2.06 4.69 6.66
C TYR A 72 2.12 5.91 5.74
N GLU A 73 2.55 5.72 4.48
CA GLU A 73 2.55 6.75 3.44
C GLU A 73 1.16 7.43 3.35
N LEU A 74 0.11 6.62 3.34
CA LEU A 74 -1.25 7.10 3.16
C LEU A 74 -1.86 7.77 4.41
N TYR A 75 -1.78 7.14 5.58
CA TYR A 75 -2.53 7.56 6.77
C TYR A 75 -1.74 8.45 7.72
N ASP A 76 -0.41 8.28 7.77
CA ASP A 76 0.43 8.91 8.79
C ASP A 76 1.33 10.00 8.21
N TRP A 77 1.96 9.77 7.04
CA TRP A 77 2.90 10.74 6.46
C TRP A 77 2.25 11.72 5.48
N GLY A 78 1.23 11.29 4.74
CA GLY A 78 0.58 12.12 3.72
C GLY A 78 1.43 12.35 2.47
N CYS A 79 2.53 11.60 2.30
CA CYS A 79 3.33 11.60 1.09
C CYS A 79 3.33 10.18 0.51
N LEU A 80 3.16 10.06 -0.81
CA LEU A 80 3.12 8.76 -1.46
C LEU A 80 4.19 8.66 -2.54
N GLN A 81 5.04 7.65 -2.45
CA GLN A 81 5.93 7.31 -3.56
C GLN A 81 5.11 6.65 -4.68
N THR A 82 5.03 7.31 -5.84
CA THR A 82 4.11 6.93 -6.93
C THR A 82 4.68 6.00 -7.99
N ASP A 83 5.97 5.68 -7.93
CA ASP A 83 6.57 4.71 -8.83
C ASP A 83 6.77 3.37 -8.13
N PRO A 84 5.89 2.39 -8.36
CA PRO A 84 5.99 1.09 -7.71
C PRO A 84 6.87 0.12 -8.51
N ASN A 85 7.82 0.64 -9.29
CA ASN A 85 8.74 -0.19 -10.04
C ASN A 85 9.51 -1.10 -9.07
N PHE A 86 9.50 -2.41 -9.32
CA PHE A 86 10.23 -3.38 -8.49
C PHE A 86 11.73 -3.07 -8.43
N GLY A 87 12.28 -2.39 -9.44
CA GLY A 87 13.67 -1.92 -9.42
C GLY A 87 13.96 -0.88 -8.34
N ASN A 88 12.94 -0.29 -7.71
CA ASN A 88 13.09 0.66 -6.61
C ASN A 88 13.16 -0.02 -5.24
N TYR A 89 12.97 -1.34 -5.17
CA TYR A 89 13.01 -2.10 -3.93
C TYR A 89 14.06 -3.20 -4.03
N LEU A 90 14.98 -3.24 -3.08
CA LEU A 90 15.87 -4.37 -2.87
C LEU A 90 15.50 -5.09 -1.58
N LEU A 91 15.77 -6.38 -1.55
CA LEU A 91 15.63 -7.22 -0.37
C LEU A 91 17.02 -7.56 0.17
N GLY A 92 17.38 -6.96 1.30
CA GLY A 92 18.54 -7.34 2.10
C GLY A 92 18.20 -8.57 2.91
N LEU A 93 18.82 -9.72 2.62
CA LEU A 93 18.45 -10.98 3.27
C LEU A 93 19.39 -11.32 4.43
N ASP A 94 18.83 -11.66 5.59
CA ASP A 94 19.54 -12.36 6.66
C ASP A 94 19.80 -13.84 6.27
N ASP A 95 20.60 -14.60 7.04
CA ASP A 95 21.03 -15.97 6.72
C ASP A 95 19.86 -16.82 6.21
N ARG A 96 19.94 -17.22 4.94
CA ARG A 96 18.90 -17.96 4.22
C ARG A 96 18.55 -19.30 4.84
N ARG A 97 19.45 -19.88 5.64
CA ARG A 97 19.20 -21.17 6.31
C ARG A 97 18.25 -21.03 7.50
N ARG A 98 17.95 -19.81 7.95
CA ARG A 98 17.03 -19.57 9.06
C ARG A 98 15.58 -19.49 8.57
N SER A 99 14.68 -20.09 9.34
CA SER A 99 13.23 -20.01 9.12
C SER A 99 12.68 -18.59 9.38
N GLN A 100 13.32 -17.85 10.30
CA GLN A 100 13.08 -16.46 10.64
C GLN A 100 14.37 -15.67 10.43
N GLY A 101 14.29 -14.49 9.83
CA GLY A 101 15.43 -13.61 9.59
C GLY A 101 14.99 -12.15 9.66
N ASN A 102 15.93 -11.27 10.00
CA ASN A 102 15.71 -9.82 9.95
C ASN A 102 15.99 -9.36 8.50
N ASP A 103 15.06 -9.68 7.60
CA ASP A 103 15.15 -9.25 6.21
C ASP A 103 14.75 -7.78 6.09
N GLU A 104 15.52 -7.03 5.32
CA GLU A 104 15.35 -5.59 5.15
C GLU A 104 14.73 -5.29 3.79
N LEU A 105 13.67 -4.47 3.79
CA LEU A 105 13.12 -3.88 2.58
C LEU A 105 13.82 -2.54 2.33
N VAL A 106 14.73 -2.55 1.35
CA VAL A 106 15.58 -1.43 1.00
C VAL A 106 14.96 -0.63 -0.14
N LEU A 107 14.70 0.65 0.07
CA LEU A 107 14.16 1.55 -0.94
C LEU A 107 15.28 2.32 -1.65
N LEU A 108 15.38 2.16 -2.97
CA LEU A 108 16.46 2.75 -3.77
C LEU A 108 16.17 4.14 -4.33
N ASP A 109 14.89 4.49 -4.55
CA ASP A 109 14.54 5.72 -5.26
C ASP A 109 13.34 6.44 -4.62
N PHE A 110 13.55 7.71 -4.26
CA PHE A 110 12.53 8.64 -3.78
C PHE A 110 12.12 9.66 -4.85
N GLY A 111 12.60 9.53 -6.09
CA GLY A 111 12.46 10.50 -7.18
C GLY A 111 11.03 10.74 -7.70
N SER A 112 10.03 10.06 -7.15
CA SER A 112 8.62 10.19 -7.57
C SER A 112 7.65 10.27 -6.38
N ILE A 113 7.96 11.10 -5.38
CA ILE A 113 6.99 11.46 -4.33
C ILE A 113 5.89 12.32 -4.93
N LEU A 114 4.64 11.91 -4.75
CA LEU A 114 3.47 12.75 -4.98
C LEU A 114 3.12 13.45 -3.67
N ASP A 115 3.18 14.77 -3.74
CA ASP A 115 2.61 15.65 -2.74
C ASP A 115 1.09 15.68 -2.97
N CYS A 116 0.36 14.96 -2.12
CA CYS A 116 -1.09 14.84 -2.22
C CYS A 116 -1.73 15.94 -1.37
N SER A 117 -2.70 16.66 -1.93
CA SER A 117 -3.45 17.63 -1.12
C SER A 117 -4.16 16.95 0.06
N ASP A 118 -4.28 17.64 1.20
CA ASP A 118 -5.01 17.14 2.37
C ASP A 118 -6.44 16.70 2.03
N SER A 119 -7.10 17.44 1.13
CA SER A 119 -8.44 17.11 0.64
C SER A 119 -8.45 15.79 -0.13
N PHE A 120 -7.47 15.56 -1.00
CA PHE A 120 -7.36 14.32 -1.76
C PHE A 120 -7.12 13.13 -0.82
N LEU A 121 -6.17 13.26 0.12
CA LEU A 121 -5.87 12.22 1.10
C LEU A 121 -7.07 11.91 2.00
N TYR A 122 -7.78 12.94 2.46
CA TYR A 122 -9.00 12.77 3.24
C TYR A 122 -10.04 11.94 2.48
N HIS A 123 -10.33 12.29 1.22
CA HIS A 123 -11.28 11.52 0.42
C HIS A 123 -10.79 10.09 0.14
N LEU A 124 -9.49 9.88 -0.10
CA LEU A 124 -8.92 8.55 -0.31
C LEU A 124 -9.06 7.66 0.93
N ARG A 125 -8.72 8.20 2.11
CA ARG A 125 -8.87 7.51 3.40
C ARG A 125 -10.33 7.19 3.69
N CYS A 126 -11.25 8.14 3.47
CA CYS A 126 -12.68 7.93 3.57
C CYS A 126 -13.18 6.83 2.63
N THR A 127 -12.72 6.79 1.37
CA THR A 127 -13.11 5.76 0.39
C THR A 127 -12.66 4.38 0.82
N ILE A 128 -11.43 4.23 1.33
CA ILE A 128 -10.91 2.94 1.82
C ILE A 128 -11.70 2.49 3.04
N ASP A 129 -11.90 3.39 4.01
CA ASP A 129 -12.69 3.10 5.21
C ASP A 129 -14.14 2.70 4.88
N ALA A 130 -14.81 3.48 4.03
CA ALA A 130 -16.16 3.17 3.55
C ALA A 130 -16.21 1.84 2.81
N GLY A 131 -15.19 1.53 2.01
CA GLY A 131 -15.08 0.28 1.28
C GLY A 131 -14.95 -0.93 2.21
N LEU A 132 -14.19 -0.83 3.29
CA LEU A 132 -14.10 -1.90 4.30
C LEU A 132 -15.41 -2.11 5.06
N ARG A 133 -16.20 -1.05 5.23
CA ARG A 133 -17.57 -1.11 5.78
C ARG A 133 -18.63 -1.51 4.75
N GLU A 134 -18.25 -1.72 3.48
CA GLU A 134 -19.15 -2.01 2.35
C GLU A 134 -20.26 -0.95 2.16
N ASP A 135 -19.95 0.30 2.51
CA ASP A 135 -20.86 1.44 2.40
C ASP A 135 -20.74 2.06 0.99
N ILE A 136 -21.51 1.52 0.04
CA ILE A 136 -21.46 1.91 -1.38
C ILE A 136 -21.74 3.40 -1.57
N GLU A 137 -22.68 3.96 -0.82
CA GLU A 137 -23.00 5.39 -0.91
C GLU A 137 -21.80 6.24 -0.48
N ALA A 138 -21.21 5.94 0.69
CA ALA A 138 -20.03 6.67 1.15
C ALA A 138 -18.79 6.47 0.26
N VAL A 139 -18.61 5.28 -0.34
CA VAL A 139 -17.59 5.03 -1.37
C VAL A 139 -17.80 5.96 -2.55
N GLY A 140 -19.04 6.07 -3.05
CA GLY A 140 -19.37 6.96 -4.16
C GLY A 140 -19.13 8.44 -3.86
N GLU A 141 -19.43 8.91 -2.64
CA GLU A 141 -19.10 10.28 -2.24
C GLU A 141 -17.59 10.52 -2.21
N GLY A 142 -16.83 9.57 -1.68
CA GLY A 142 -15.37 9.62 -1.69
C GLY A 142 -14.81 9.63 -3.13
N LEU A 143 -15.39 8.85 -4.04
CA LEU A 143 -15.02 8.84 -5.46
C LEU A 143 -15.32 10.17 -6.16
N ILE A 144 -16.39 10.87 -5.78
CA ILE A 144 -16.65 12.24 -6.26
C ILE A 144 -15.60 13.20 -5.72
N GLY A 145 -15.28 13.13 -4.43
CA GLY A 145 -14.23 13.95 -3.80
C GLY A 145 -12.83 13.70 -4.36
N LEU A 146 -12.56 12.47 -4.81
CA LEU A 146 -11.34 12.09 -5.52
C LEU A 146 -11.34 12.52 -6.99
N GLY A 147 -12.42 13.11 -7.50
CA GLY A 147 -12.56 13.48 -8.91
C GLY A 147 -12.64 12.30 -9.88
N CYS A 148 -12.98 11.10 -9.37
CA CYS A 148 -13.17 9.89 -10.18
C CYS A 148 -14.57 9.80 -10.78
N LEU A 149 -15.54 10.45 -10.13
CA LEU A 149 -16.92 10.57 -10.59
C LEU A 149 -17.34 12.05 -10.56
N PRO A 150 -18.10 12.54 -11.55
CA PRO A 150 -18.72 13.85 -11.45
C PRO A 150 -19.84 13.86 -10.39
N PRO A 151 -20.16 15.00 -9.74
CA PRO A 151 -21.25 15.08 -8.76
C PRO A 151 -22.63 14.68 -9.30
N GLY A 152 -22.81 14.74 -10.63
CA GLY A 152 -24.03 14.30 -11.32
C GLY A 152 -23.90 12.92 -11.99
N ALA A 153 -22.98 12.07 -11.55
CA ALA A 153 -22.84 10.71 -12.08
C ALA A 153 -24.15 9.93 -11.94
N THR A 154 -24.46 9.10 -12.94
CA THR A 154 -25.68 8.26 -12.86
C THR A 154 -25.55 7.21 -11.76
N PRO A 155 -26.66 6.71 -11.18
CA PRO A 155 -26.62 5.65 -10.17
C PRO A 155 -25.84 4.42 -10.63
N GLU A 156 -25.96 4.05 -11.90
CA GLU A 156 -25.25 2.89 -12.48
C GLU A 156 -23.74 3.11 -12.51
N ALA A 157 -23.28 4.32 -12.89
CA ALA A 157 -21.86 4.64 -12.90
C ALA A 157 -21.28 4.67 -11.47
N ARG A 158 -22.02 5.23 -10.52
CA ARG A 158 -21.64 5.25 -9.10
C ARG A 158 -21.51 3.85 -8.54
N GLN A 159 -22.49 2.98 -8.83
CA GLN A 159 -22.47 1.59 -8.41
C GLN A 159 -21.28 0.83 -9.02
N LEU A 160 -21.08 0.94 -10.32
CA LEU A 160 -20.00 0.23 -11.04
C LEU A 160 -18.61 0.55 -10.49
N PHE A 161 -18.31 1.84 -10.28
CA PHE A 161 -17.02 2.25 -9.73
C PHE A 161 -16.87 1.88 -8.25
N SER A 162 -17.95 1.95 -7.47
CA SER A 162 -17.91 1.55 -6.07
C SER A 162 -17.64 0.05 -5.94
N GLU A 163 -18.30 -0.79 -6.75
CA GLU A 163 -18.05 -2.23 -6.81
C GLU A 163 -16.61 -2.56 -7.22
N PHE A 164 -16.05 -1.80 -8.17
CA PHE A 164 -14.64 -1.92 -8.54
C PHE A 164 -13.70 -1.61 -7.36
N CYS A 165 -13.94 -0.53 -6.62
CA CYS A 165 -13.17 -0.21 -5.41
C CYS A 165 -13.33 -1.29 -4.34
N LEU A 166 -14.55 -1.76 -4.08
CA LEU A 166 -14.81 -2.85 -3.14
C LEU A 166 -14.07 -4.13 -3.51
N GLN A 167 -13.96 -4.44 -4.80
CA GLN A 167 -13.17 -5.58 -5.26
C GLN A 167 -11.68 -5.38 -4.99
N LEU A 168 -11.11 -4.20 -5.25
CA LEU A 168 -9.71 -3.94 -4.94
C LEU A 168 -9.40 -4.07 -3.44
N LEU A 169 -10.37 -3.74 -2.58
CA LEU A 169 -10.23 -3.87 -1.13
C LEU A 169 -10.52 -5.28 -0.60
N GLU A 170 -10.79 -6.27 -1.47
CA GLU A 170 -11.10 -7.65 -1.08
C GLU A 170 -10.09 -8.28 -0.08
N PRO A 171 -8.76 -8.18 -0.27
CA PRO A 171 -7.78 -8.77 0.66
C PRO A 171 -7.73 -8.11 2.04
N LEU A 172 -8.32 -6.93 2.16
CA LEU A 172 -8.29 -6.09 3.36
C LEU A 172 -9.55 -6.27 4.22
N ARG A 173 -10.53 -7.05 3.75
CA ARG A 173 -11.77 -7.36 4.46
C ARG A 173 -11.50 -8.23 5.69
N PRO A 174 -12.39 -8.22 6.69
CA PRO A 174 -12.35 -9.18 7.80
C PRO A 174 -12.27 -10.62 7.30
N PRO A 175 -11.54 -11.50 8.01
CA PRO A 175 -11.33 -12.89 7.59
C PRO A 175 -12.62 -13.65 7.24
N GLU A 176 -13.72 -13.37 7.95
CA GLU A 176 -15.01 -14.04 7.77
C GLU A 176 -15.69 -13.68 6.44
N ARG A 177 -15.26 -12.58 5.81
CA ARG A 177 -15.78 -12.07 4.53
C ARG A 177 -14.86 -12.33 3.35
N LEU A 178 -13.71 -12.98 3.56
CA LEU A 178 -12.80 -13.31 2.47
C LEU A 178 -13.35 -14.45 1.61
N PRO A 179 -13.15 -14.43 0.27
CA PRO A 179 -13.60 -15.53 -0.58
C PRO A 179 -12.81 -16.81 -0.28
N THR A 180 -13.52 -17.87 0.13
CA THR A 180 -12.93 -19.15 0.52
C THR A 180 -12.09 -19.80 -0.59
N GLU A 181 -12.39 -19.49 -1.86
CA GLU A 181 -11.61 -19.94 -3.03
C GLU A 181 -10.15 -19.45 -3.02
N TYR A 182 -9.87 -18.33 -2.36
CA TYR A 182 -8.55 -17.72 -2.27
C TYR A 182 -7.90 -17.86 -0.89
N LEU A 183 -8.45 -18.71 -0.01
CA LEU A 183 -7.85 -19.00 1.28
C LEU A 183 -6.95 -20.24 1.22
N ASN A 184 -5.93 -20.27 2.09
CA ASN A 184 -5.18 -21.48 2.41
C ASN A 184 -5.92 -22.31 3.49
N ALA A 185 -5.29 -23.40 3.96
CA ALA A 185 -5.88 -24.28 4.97
C ALA A 185 -6.07 -23.58 6.34
N ASP A 186 -5.28 -22.54 6.61
CA ASP A 186 -5.29 -21.77 7.86
C ASP A 186 -6.24 -20.56 7.79
N GLY A 187 -6.96 -20.37 6.67
CA GLY A 187 -7.88 -19.25 6.47
C GLY A 187 -7.19 -17.93 6.12
N GLU A 188 -5.94 -17.98 5.65
CA GLU A 188 -5.19 -16.81 5.21
C GLU A 188 -5.38 -16.55 3.72
N TYR A 189 -5.45 -15.28 3.34
CA TYR A 189 -5.62 -14.88 1.95
C TYR A 189 -4.37 -15.16 1.12
N CYS A 190 -4.49 -16.02 0.11
CA CYS A 190 -3.45 -16.31 -0.87
C CYS A 190 -3.41 -15.24 -1.96
N TRP A 191 -2.55 -14.24 -1.81
CA TRP A 191 -2.49 -13.07 -2.68
C TRP A 191 -2.24 -13.42 -4.15
N ALA A 192 -1.27 -14.29 -4.42
CA ALA A 192 -0.95 -14.75 -5.77
C ALA A 192 -2.09 -15.57 -6.41
N LYS A 193 -2.66 -16.52 -5.65
CA LYS A 193 -3.75 -17.39 -6.08
C LYS A 193 -4.99 -16.59 -6.48
N SER A 194 -5.26 -15.49 -5.77
CA SER A 194 -6.42 -14.63 -6.03
C SER A 194 -6.43 -13.97 -7.40
N ARG A 195 -5.25 -13.76 -7.99
CA ARG A 195 -5.04 -13.00 -9.23
C ARG A 195 -5.85 -11.69 -9.24
N LEU A 196 -5.95 -11.03 -8.09
CA LEU A 196 -6.85 -9.92 -7.86
C LEU A 196 -6.70 -8.83 -8.93
N MET A 197 -5.47 -8.40 -9.23
CA MET A 197 -5.23 -7.34 -10.21
C MET A 197 -5.69 -7.73 -11.63
N HIS A 198 -5.56 -9.00 -12.01
CA HIS A 198 -6.09 -9.50 -13.27
C HIS A 198 -7.63 -9.52 -13.27
N ARG A 199 -8.26 -9.96 -12.17
CA ARG A 199 -9.73 -9.96 -12.03
C ARG A 199 -10.30 -8.54 -12.03
N ALA A 200 -9.68 -7.62 -11.30
CA ALA A 200 -10.06 -6.22 -11.23
C ALA A 200 -9.84 -5.52 -12.58
N GLY A 201 -8.69 -5.74 -13.22
CA GLY A 201 -8.38 -5.18 -14.54
C GLY A 201 -9.38 -5.58 -15.63
N LYS A 202 -9.83 -6.85 -15.64
CA LYS A 202 -10.88 -7.30 -16.58
C LYS A 202 -12.20 -6.56 -16.41
N ARG A 203 -12.61 -6.28 -15.16
CA ARG A 203 -13.83 -5.50 -14.86
C ARG A 203 -13.65 -4.01 -15.13
N GLY A 204 -12.48 -3.46 -14.83
CA GLY A 204 -12.12 -2.09 -15.16
C GLY A 204 -12.15 -1.83 -16.67
N ALA A 205 -11.65 -2.76 -17.49
CA ALA A 205 -11.71 -2.66 -18.95
C ALA A 205 -13.15 -2.65 -19.49
N VAL A 206 -14.05 -3.44 -18.91
CA VAL A 206 -15.49 -3.40 -19.24
C VAL A 206 -16.13 -2.08 -18.80
N SER A 207 -15.66 -1.50 -17.70
CA SER A 207 -16.16 -0.20 -17.22
C SER A 207 -15.69 0.97 -18.10
N ALA A 208 -14.46 0.88 -18.62
CA ALA A 208 -13.87 1.87 -19.53
C ALA A 208 -14.54 1.93 -20.91
N THR A 209 -15.22 0.86 -21.34
CA THR A 209 -16.01 0.85 -22.58
C THR A 209 -17.42 1.42 -22.39
N SER A 210 -17.82 1.74 -21.16
CA SER A 210 -19.12 2.38 -20.88
C SER A 210 -19.11 3.85 -21.30
N ARG A 211 -20.26 4.35 -21.76
CA ARG A 211 -20.44 5.76 -22.16
C ARG A 211 -20.31 6.77 -21.01
N HIS A 212 -20.22 6.29 -19.77
CA HIS A 212 -20.17 7.10 -18.56
C HIS A 212 -18.79 7.09 -17.88
N PHE A 213 -17.80 6.43 -18.50
CA PHE A 213 -16.44 6.43 -18.00
C PHE A 213 -15.81 7.81 -18.17
N THR A 214 -15.45 8.43 -17.04
CA THR A 214 -14.59 9.62 -17.04
C THR A 214 -13.16 9.15 -16.80
N PRO A 215 -12.18 9.56 -17.63
CA PRO A 215 -10.80 9.20 -17.38
C PRO A 215 -10.38 9.71 -16.00
N PRO A 216 -9.71 8.87 -15.18
CA PRO A 216 -9.29 9.27 -13.86
C PRO A 216 -8.33 10.47 -13.95
N ASN A 217 -8.38 11.33 -12.93
CA ASN A 217 -7.39 12.39 -12.80
C ASN A 217 -5.99 11.80 -12.55
N ARG A 218 -4.97 12.65 -12.73
CA ARG A 218 -3.56 12.26 -12.59
C ARG A 218 -3.27 11.65 -11.22
N GLU A 219 -3.76 12.24 -10.14
CA GLU A 219 -3.51 11.79 -8.77
C GLU A 219 -4.08 10.38 -8.55
N PHE A 220 -5.34 10.14 -8.90
CA PHE A 220 -5.96 8.83 -8.76
C PHE A 220 -5.25 7.76 -9.61
N ALA A 221 -4.86 8.08 -10.85
CA ALA A 221 -4.11 7.16 -11.69
C ALA A 221 -2.76 6.75 -11.05
N LEU A 222 -2.10 7.69 -10.37
CA LEU A 222 -0.85 7.42 -9.64
C LEU A 222 -1.10 6.53 -8.41
N ILE A 223 -2.15 6.78 -7.63
CA ILE A 223 -2.54 5.91 -6.50
C ILE A 223 -2.87 4.51 -6.99
N ALA A 224 -3.70 4.38 -8.02
CA ALA A 224 -4.09 3.09 -8.58
C ALA A 224 -2.87 2.31 -9.07
N ARG A 225 -1.90 3.00 -9.68
CA ARG A 225 -0.62 2.42 -10.09
C ARG A 225 0.19 1.94 -8.87
N LYS A 226 0.35 2.77 -7.83
CA LYS A 226 1.05 2.39 -6.57
C LYS A 226 0.42 1.15 -5.94
N LEU A 227 -0.89 1.15 -5.75
CA LEU A 227 -1.62 0.00 -5.18
C LEU A 227 -1.45 -1.26 -6.04
N THR A 228 -1.52 -1.11 -7.36
CA THR A 228 -1.27 -2.22 -8.31
C THR A 228 0.12 -2.82 -8.10
N GLY A 229 1.15 -2.00 -7.96
CA GLY A 229 2.50 -2.50 -7.78
C GLY A 229 2.75 -3.08 -6.39
N VAL A 230 2.18 -2.51 -5.32
CA VAL A 230 2.18 -3.12 -3.97
C VAL A 230 1.54 -4.52 -4.00
N PHE A 231 0.36 -4.65 -4.59
CA PHE A 231 -0.32 -5.94 -4.67
C PHE A 231 0.41 -6.94 -5.56
N THR A 232 1.03 -6.46 -6.65
CA THR A 232 1.84 -7.32 -7.51
C THR A 232 3.13 -7.75 -6.81
N PHE A 233 3.77 -6.88 -6.02
CA PHE A 233 4.92 -7.23 -5.18
C PHE A 233 4.57 -8.37 -4.22
N ILE A 234 3.48 -8.22 -3.48
CA ILE A 234 2.96 -9.22 -2.54
C ILE A 234 2.62 -10.53 -3.26
N ALA A 235 2.01 -10.45 -4.44
CA ALA A 235 1.67 -11.63 -5.24
C ALA A 235 2.91 -12.34 -5.81
N VAL A 236 3.95 -11.62 -6.22
CA VAL A 236 5.23 -12.21 -6.69
C VAL A 236 5.94 -12.94 -5.55
N LEU A 237 5.83 -12.43 -4.33
CA LEU A 237 6.32 -13.11 -3.14
C LEU A 237 5.50 -14.35 -2.77
N GLU A 238 4.42 -14.68 -3.49
CA GLU A 238 3.51 -15.79 -3.15
C GLU A 238 3.08 -15.78 -1.68
N ALA A 239 2.85 -14.58 -1.15
CA ALA A 239 2.53 -14.40 0.26
C ALA A 239 1.09 -14.81 0.58
N GLU A 240 0.90 -15.30 1.80
CA GLU A 240 -0.36 -15.79 2.35
C GLU A 240 -0.56 -15.17 3.73
N PHE A 241 -1.44 -14.17 3.87
CA PHE A 241 -1.72 -13.53 5.16
C PHE A 241 -3.00 -12.70 5.09
N ASN A 242 -3.63 -12.49 6.25
CA ASN A 242 -4.79 -11.61 6.40
C ASN A 242 -4.35 -10.19 6.80
N ALA A 243 -4.75 -9.18 6.02
CA ALA A 243 -4.31 -7.80 6.22
C ALA A 243 -5.30 -6.91 6.99
N HIS A 244 -6.45 -7.47 7.42
CA HIS A 244 -7.54 -6.70 8.02
C HIS A 244 -7.11 -5.90 9.25
N GLU A 245 -6.47 -6.56 10.22
CA GLU A 245 -6.06 -5.93 11.49
C GLU A 245 -5.06 -4.80 11.28
N MET A 246 -4.15 -4.97 10.31
CA MET A 246 -3.18 -3.94 9.91
C MET A 246 -3.91 -2.68 9.44
N VAL A 247 -4.76 -2.79 8.42
CA VAL A 247 -5.45 -1.61 7.87
C VAL A 247 -6.44 -1.00 8.88
N ALA A 248 -7.12 -1.83 9.68
CA ALA A 248 -8.05 -1.37 10.70
C ALA A 248 -7.34 -0.51 11.76
N SER A 249 -6.11 -0.87 12.13
CA SER A 249 -5.28 -0.11 13.06
C SER A 249 -4.91 1.28 12.52
N HIS A 250 -4.50 1.39 11.25
CA HIS A 250 -4.22 2.70 10.63
C HIS A 250 -5.49 3.57 10.54
N ILE A 251 -6.62 3.00 10.14
CA ILE A 251 -7.91 3.71 10.06
C ILE A 251 -8.34 4.21 11.44
N ALA A 252 -8.21 3.38 12.49
CA ALA A 252 -8.58 3.76 13.85
C ALA A 252 -7.75 4.96 14.36
N ARG A 253 -6.42 4.92 14.15
CA ARG A 253 -5.53 6.03 14.51
C ARG A 253 -5.88 7.31 13.75
N TRP A 254 -6.10 7.21 12.44
CA TRP A 254 -6.50 8.36 11.63
C TRP A 254 -7.83 8.96 12.09
N ARG A 255 -8.87 8.14 12.31
CA ARG A 255 -10.16 8.61 12.82
C ARG A 255 -10.04 9.35 14.15
N ALA A 256 -9.21 8.84 15.07
CA ALA A 256 -8.96 9.49 16.35
C ALA A 256 -8.29 10.88 16.19
N ARG A 257 -7.36 11.02 15.23
CA ARG A 257 -6.75 12.32 14.89
C ARG A 257 -7.78 13.29 14.31
N GLU A 258 -8.64 12.83 13.41
CA GLU A 258 -9.70 13.67 12.81
C GLU A 258 -10.75 14.14 13.83
N THR A 259 -11.08 13.32 14.82
CA THR A 259 -12.00 13.72 15.90
C THR A 259 -11.35 14.73 16.85
N ASN A 260 -10.06 14.58 17.13
CA ASN A 260 -9.33 15.46 18.06
C ASN A 260 -8.92 16.79 17.43
N GLY A 261 -8.66 16.82 16.11
CA GLY A 261 -8.31 18.05 15.37
C GLY A 261 -9.50 18.96 15.04
N LYS A 262 -10.74 18.52 15.32
CA LYS A 262 -11.98 19.31 15.19
C LYS A 262 -12.46 19.93 16.51
N GLY A 263 -11.64 19.86 17.57
CA GLY A 263 -11.89 20.42 18.90
C GLY A 263 -11.17 21.73 19.15
#